data_AF-A0A382IS80-F1
#
_entry.id   AF-A0A382IS80-F1
#
_cell.length_a   1.000
_cell.length_b   1.000
_cell.length_c   1.000
_cell.angle_alpha   90.00
_cell.angle_beta   90.00
_cell.angle_gamma   90.00
#
_symmetry.space_group_name_H-M   'P 1'
#
loop_
_entity.id
_entity.type
_entity.pdbx_description
1 polymer ?
#
loop_
_entity_poly.entity_id
_entity_poly.type
_entity_poly.pdbx_seq_one_letter_code
_entity_poly.pdbx_strand_id
1 'polypeptide(L)'
;MKPKMDEITMSKENPLHMSSEEFRNTGYAVIDWIADYYENVDSYPVRSQVRPGDIRSNLPDKPPSEGESMETIINDIDKLIMPGITHWQSPNFYGYFPANSSGPAILADLISSGLGINGMLWVTSPACTELETHM
;
A
#
# COMPACT_ATOMS: atom_id res chain seq x y z
N MET A 1 -0.05 -41.03 -33.58
CA MET A 1 -0.34 -41.31 -32.16
C MET A 1 0.28 -40.18 -31.36
N LYS A 2 -0.51 -39.13 -31.05
CA LYS A 2 -0.02 -37.96 -30.28
C LYS A 2 -0.20 -38.27 -28.79
N PRO A 3 0.76 -37.94 -27.91
CA PRO A 3 0.58 -38.13 -26.48
C PRO A 3 -0.45 -37.12 -25.97
N LYS A 4 -1.32 -37.57 -25.05
CA LYS A 4 -2.27 -36.71 -24.33
C LYS A 4 -1.46 -35.77 -23.43
N MET A 5 -1.73 -34.49 -23.55
CA MET A 5 -1.32 -33.48 -22.58
C MET A 5 -2.21 -33.73 -21.35
N ASP A 6 -1.63 -34.27 -20.28
CA ASP A 6 -2.35 -34.38 -19.02
C ASP A 6 -2.75 -32.96 -18.58
N GLU A 7 -4.05 -32.78 -18.35
CA GLU A 7 -4.62 -31.57 -17.76
C GLU A 7 -3.88 -31.27 -16.45
N ILE A 8 -3.08 -30.21 -16.46
CA ILE A 8 -2.65 -29.55 -15.24
C ILE A 8 -3.92 -28.90 -14.68
N THR A 9 -4.69 -29.67 -13.92
CA THR A 9 -5.77 -29.13 -13.10
C THR A 9 -5.12 -28.23 -12.07
N MET A 10 -5.10 -26.91 -12.31
CA MET A 10 -4.73 -25.95 -11.27
C MET A 10 -5.75 -26.14 -10.13
N SER A 11 -5.29 -26.75 -9.04
CA SER A 11 -6.07 -26.91 -7.82
C SER A 11 -6.53 -25.54 -7.36
N LYS A 12 -7.84 -25.39 -7.18
CA LYS A 12 -8.56 -24.19 -6.75
C LYS A 12 -8.20 -23.70 -5.33
N GLU A 13 -7.22 -24.32 -4.67
CA GLU A 13 -6.98 -24.21 -3.23
C GLU A 13 -5.71 -23.44 -2.83
N ASN A 14 -5.02 -22.79 -3.76
CA ASN A 14 -4.00 -21.82 -3.34
C ASN A 14 -3.77 -20.74 -4.40
N PRO A 15 -4.47 -19.60 -4.33
CA PRO A 15 -4.07 -18.48 -5.17
C PRO A 15 -2.66 -18.05 -4.74
N LEU A 16 -1.77 -17.82 -5.71
CA LEU A 16 -0.41 -17.26 -5.49
C LEU A 16 -0.44 -15.93 -4.71
N HIS A 17 -1.62 -15.35 -4.52
CA HIS A 17 -1.93 -14.06 -3.92
C HIS A 17 -3.27 -14.13 -3.17
N MET A 18 -3.60 -13.08 -2.41
CA MET A 18 -4.88 -12.97 -1.69
C MET A 18 -6.09 -13.21 -2.61
N SER A 19 -7.11 -13.91 -2.10
CA SER A 19 -8.42 -13.99 -2.76
C SER A 19 -9.11 -12.61 -2.80
N SER A 20 -10.10 -12.45 -3.68
CA SER A 20 -10.83 -11.17 -3.78
C SER A 20 -11.59 -10.80 -2.49
N GLU A 21 -11.99 -11.79 -1.69
CA GLU A 21 -12.64 -11.55 -0.39
C GLU A 21 -11.62 -11.07 0.65
N GLU A 22 -10.48 -11.74 0.76
CA GLU A 22 -9.38 -11.30 1.63
C GLU A 22 -8.87 -9.91 1.24
N PHE A 23 -8.75 -9.64 -0.06
CA PHE A 23 -8.40 -8.31 -0.58
C PHE A 23 -9.41 -7.26 -0.16
N ARG A 24 -10.71 -7.55 -0.27
CA ARG A 24 -11.76 -6.60 0.14
C ARG A 24 -11.72 -6.32 1.63
N ASN A 25 -11.63 -7.37 2.45
CA ASN A 25 -11.62 -7.25 3.91
C ASN A 25 -10.38 -6.48 4.38
N THR A 26 -9.20 -6.82 3.85
CA THR A 26 -7.95 -6.13 4.16
C THR A 26 -7.94 -4.70 3.62
N GLY A 27 -8.44 -4.50 2.41
CA GLY A 27 -8.53 -3.18 1.79
C GLY A 27 -9.37 -2.23 2.62
N TYR A 28 -10.53 -2.68 3.14
CA TYR A 28 -11.33 -1.87 4.06
C TYR A 28 -10.60 -1.59 5.38
N ALA A 29 -9.93 -2.57 5.98
CA ALA A 29 -9.14 -2.34 7.18
C ALA A 29 -8.02 -1.30 6.98
N VAL A 30 -7.37 -1.28 5.80
CA VAL A 30 -6.37 -0.26 5.45
C VAL A 30 -7.02 1.11 5.24
N ILE A 31 -8.19 1.18 4.61
CA ILE A 31 -8.94 2.45 4.45
C ILE A 31 -9.33 3.02 5.81
N ASP A 32 -9.86 2.18 6.71
CA ASP A 32 -10.22 2.58 8.08
C ASP A 32 -8.97 3.06 8.83
N TRP A 33 -7.86 2.34 8.74
CA TRP A 33 -6.58 2.76 9.35
C TRP A 33 -6.07 4.12 8.83
N ILE A 34 -6.18 4.37 7.52
CA ILE A 34 -5.80 5.67 6.94
C ILE A 34 -6.73 6.77 7.45
N ALA A 35 -8.04 6.53 7.49
CA ALA A 35 -9.01 7.49 8.00
C ALA A 35 -8.71 7.85 9.46
N ASP A 36 -8.52 6.84 10.32
CA ASP A 36 -8.15 6.99 11.72
C ASP A 36 -6.83 7.77 11.87
N TYR A 37 -5.85 7.51 11.01
CA TYR A 37 -4.60 8.26 11.00
C TYR A 37 -4.84 9.75 10.74
N TYR A 38 -5.63 10.12 9.73
CA TYR A 38 -5.91 11.52 9.40
C TYR A 38 -6.74 12.22 10.49
N GLU A 39 -7.66 11.51 11.13
CA GLU A 39 -8.44 12.04 12.27
C GLU A 39 -7.56 12.35 13.48
N ASN A 40 -6.48 11.57 13.67
CA ASN A 40 -5.63 11.65 14.86
C ASN A 40 -4.23 12.21 14.56
N VAL A 41 -3.96 12.71 13.35
CA VAL A 41 -2.60 13.08 12.91
C VAL A 41 -1.98 14.19 13.76
N ASP A 42 -2.80 15.02 14.38
CA ASP A 42 -2.39 16.12 15.26
C ASP A 42 -1.94 15.66 16.66
N SER A 43 -2.29 14.42 17.05
CA SER A 43 -1.88 13.81 18.31
C SER A 43 -0.45 13.27 18.30
N TYR A 44 0.11 13.02 17.12
CA TYR A 44 1.48 12.52 16.96
C TYR A 44 2.53 13.64 17.04
N PRO A 45 3.76 13.35 17.50
CA PRO A 45 4.86 14.31 17.41
C PRO A 45 5.18 14.58 15.94
N VAL A 46 4.96 15.82 15.48
CA VAL A 46 5.13 16.24 14.06
C VAL A 46 6.43 15.72 13.43
N ARG A 47 7.56 15.88 14.13
CA ARG A 47 8.86 15.34 13.72
C ARG A 47 9.14 14.05 14.48
N SER A 48 9.56 13.00 13.76
CA SER A 48 10.02 11.76 14.38
C SER A 48 11.11 12.02 15.42
N GLN A 49 11.05 11.23 16.49
CA GLN A 49 11.94 11.32 17.66
C GLN A 49 13.00 10.20 17.69
N VAL A 50 13.07 9.35 16.66
CA VAL A 50 14.02 8.23 16.58
C VAL A 50 15.41 8.69 16.13
N ARG A 51 16.41 7.85 16.36
CA ARG A 51 17.78 8.03 15.85
C ARG A 51 17.99 7.21 14.58
N PRO A 52 18.98 7.56 13.75
CA PRO A 52 19.37 6.75 12.60
C PRO A 52 19.65 5.30 13.00
N GLY A 53 19.00 4.36 12.33
CA GLY A 53 19.14 2.92 12.57
C GLY A 53 18.10 2.30 13.52
N ASP A 54 17.42 3.09 14.37
CA ASP A 54 16.47 2.55 15.36
C ASP A 54 15.35 1.73 14.68
N ILE A 55 14.75 2.23 13.58
CA ILE A 55 13.72 1.49 12.83
C ILE A 55 14.27 0.18 12.26
N ARG A 56 15.42 0.22 11.59
CA ARG A 56 16.04 -0.98 10.99
C ARG A 56 16.37 -2.03 12.04
N SER A 57 16.83 -1.63 13.23
CA SER A 57 17.17 -2.55 14.31
C SER A 57 15.99 -3.30 14.91
N ASN A 58 14.76 -2.80 14.73
CA ASN A 58 13.55 -3.48 15.16
C ASN A 58 12.98 -4.44 14.10
N LEU A 59 13.55 -4.47 12.90
CA LEU A 59 13.12 -5.38 11.83
C LEU A 59 14.00 -6.64 11.79
N PRO A 60 13.43 -7.80 11.42
CA PRO A 60 14.20 -9.03 11.21
C PRO A 60 15.36 -8.83 10.22
N ASP A 61 16.46 -9.56 10.44
CA ASP A 61 17.63 -9.47 9.55
C ASP A 61 17.44 -10.13 8.18
N LYS A 62 16.43 -11.00 8.08
CA LYS A 62 16.08 -11.70 6.86
C LYS A 62 14.56 -11.66 6.68
N PRO A 63 14.07 -11.63 5.43
CA PRO A 63 12.64 -11.77 5.19
C PRO A 63 12.13 -13.11 5.76
N PRO A 64 10.86 -13.18 6.19
CA PRO A 64 10.29 -14.41 6.70
C PRO A 64 10.21 -15.46 5.59
N SER A 65 10.41 -16.73 5.96
CA SER A 65 10.34 -17.85 5.01
C SER A 65 8.91 -18.16 4.56
N GLU A 66 7.93 -17.76 5.36
CA GLU A 66 6.50 -17.91 5.11
C GLU A 66 5.81 -16.55 5.21
N GLY A 67 4.69 -16.40 4.51
CA GLY A 67 3.92 -15.16 4.56
C GLY A 67 3.31 -14.92 5.95
N GLU A 68 3.21 -13.66 6.34
CA GLU A 68 2.53 -13.24 7.56
C GLU A 68 1.14 -12.70 7.22
N SER A 69 0.25 -12.69 8.22
CA SER A 69 -1.09 -12.14 8.02
C SER A 69 -1.03 -10.62 7.79
N MET A 70 -1.98 -10.09 7.02
CA MET A 70 -2.09 -8.64 6.83
C MET A 70 -2.38 -7.89 8.14
N GLU A 71 -3.09 -8.52 9.08
CA GLU A 71 -3.28 -7.97 10.43
C GLU A 71 -1.94 -7.79 11.16
N THR A 72 -1.04 -8.78 11.09
CA THR A 72 0.32 -8.67 11.66
C THR A 72 1.07 -7.50 11.02
N ILE A 73 1.02 -7.39 9.70
CA ILE A 73 1.73 -6.33 8.97
C ILE A 73 1.20 -4.94 9.35
N ILE A 74 -0.13 -4.75 9.41
CA ILE A 74 -0.73 -3.47 9.81
C ILE A 74 -0.35 -3.11 11.26
N ASN A 75 -0.39 -4.09 12.18
CA ASN A 75 0.06 -3.89 13.56
C ASN A 75 1.55 -3.50 13.66
N ASP A 76 2.39 -4.03 12.79
CA ASP A 76 3.81 -3.69 12.73
C ASP A 76 4.05 -2.29 12.14
N ILE A 77 3.18 -1.81 11.25
CA ILE A 77 3.19 -0.40 10.81
C ILE A 77 3.03 0.51 12.03
N ASP A 78 2.02 0.26 12.87
CA ASP A 78 1.78 1.07 14.07
C ASP A 78 2.93 1.02 15.09
N LYS A 79 3.47 -0.18 15.33
CA LYS A 79 4.47 -0.38 16.38
C LYS A 79 5.88 0.00 15.95
N LEU A 80 6.26 -0.36 14.73
CA LEU A 80 7.64 -0.33 14.27
C LEU A 80 7.90 0.84 13.33
N ILE A 81 6.92 1.24 12.52
CA ILE A 81 7.11 2.25 11.46
C ILE A 81 6.65 3.63 11.92
N MET A 82 5.44 3.76 12.48
CA MET A 82 4.86 5.04 12.89
C MET A 82 5.77 5.90 13.78
N PRO A 83 6.53 5.37 14.76
CA PRO A 83 7.48 6.18 15.53
C PRO A 83 8.55 6.87 14.68
N GLY A 84 8.90 6.28 13.54
CA GLY A 84 9.87 6.79 12.57
C GLY A 84 9.31 7.81 11.58
N ILE A 85 8.00 8.01 11.54
CA ILE A 85 7.36 8.91 10.59
C ILE A 85 7.45 10.36 11.07
N THR A 86 7.81 11.26 10.16
CA THR A 86 7.55 12.68 10.32
C THR A 86 6.20 12.96 9.67
N HIS A 87 5.25 13.50 10.42
CA HIS A 87 3.85 13.61 10.01
C HIS A 87 3.62 14.87 9.19
N TRP A 88 3.94 14.80 7.89
CA TRP A 88 3.79 15.91 6.94
C TRP A 88 2.34 16.40 6.78
N GLN A 89 1.35 15.54 7.07
CA GLN A 89 -0.08 15.91 7.02
C GLN A 89 -0.58 16.52 8.33
N SER A 90 0.27 16.63 9.36
CA SER A 90 -0.12 17.25 10.62
C SER A 90 -0.46 18.73 10.39
N PRO A 91 -1.53 19.27 10.99
CA PRO A 91 -1.82 20.71 10.94
C PRO A 91 -0.74 21.56 11.60
N ASN A 92 0.17 20.92 12.34
CA ASN A 92 1.30 21.55 13.03
C ASN A 92 2.63 21.43 12.25
N PHE A 93 2.61 20.93 11.01
CA PHE A 93 3.81 20.83 10.17
C PHE A 93 4.07 22.14 9.38
N TYR A 94 5.18 22.81 9.70
CA TYR A 94 5.60 24.07 9.06
C TYR A 94 7.03 24.01 8.48
N GLY A 95 7.57 22.80 8.28
CA GLY A 95 8.87 22.61 7.66
C GLY A 95 8.78 22.64 6.12
N TYR A 96 9.84 23.09 5.45
CA TYR A 96 9.98 22.97 3.99
C TYR A 96 8.76 23.49 3.17
N PHE A 97 8.33 22.72 2.17
CA PHE A 97 7.11 22.90 1.39
C PHE A 97 6.12 21.78 1.73
N PRO A 98 4.80 22.05 1.70
CA PRO A 98 3.81 21.05 2.06
C PRO A 98 3.79 19.89 1.06
N ALA A 99 3.69 18.66 1.59
CA ALA A 99 3.52 17.45 0.79
C ALA A 99 2.04 17.04 0.77
N ASN A 100 1.18 17.90 0.22
CA ASN A 100 -0.27 17.76 0.35
C ASN A 100 -0.79 16.42 -0.18
N SER A 101 -1.66 15.78 0.58
CA SER A 101 -2.47 14.63 0.15
C SER A 101 -3.93 14.83 0.55
N SER A 102 -4.84 14.09 -0.08
CA SER A 102 -6.27 14.19 0.16
C SER A 102 -6.96 12.85 -0.07
N GLY A 103 -8.14 12.66 0.52
CA GLY A 103 -8.95 11.46 0.30
C GLY A 103 -9.14 11.11 -1.18
N PRO A 104 -9.56 12.05 -2.06
CA PRO A 104 -9.67 11.81 -3.49
C PRO A 104 -8.35 11.39 -4.16
N ALA A 105 -7.21 11.96 -3.76
CA ALA A 105 -5.91 11.59 -4.32
C ALA A 105 -5.53 10.15 -3.94
N ILE A 106 -5.71 9.77 -2.68
CA ILE A 106 -5.45 8.41 -2.19
C ILE A 106 -6.34 7.39 -2.91
N LEU A 107 -7.63 7.69 -3.06
CA LEU A 107 -8.56 6.81 -3.78
C LEU A 107 -8.21 6.70 -5.27
N ALA A 108 -7.76 7.79 -5.91
CA ALA A 108 -7.31 7.76 -7.29
C ALA A 108 -6.06 6.87 -7.46
N ASP A 109 -5.10 6.93 -6.52
CA ASP A 109 -3.92 6.05 -6.52
C ASP A 109 -4.31 4.58 -6.35
N LEU A 110 -5.31 4.27 -5.52
CA LEU A 110 -5.83 2.91 -5.36
C LEU A 110 -6.50 2.40 -6.65
N ILE A 111 -7.29 3.24 -7.32
CA ILE A 111 -7.91 2.89 -8.62
C ILE A 111 -6.82 2.63 -9.67
N SER A 112 -5.84 3.54 -9.77
CA SER A 112 -4.71 3.42 -10.69
C SER A 112 -3.94 2.12 -10.46
N SER A 113 -3.59 1.83 -9.20
CA SER A 113 -2.88 0.61 -8.79
C SER A 113 -3.70 -0.65 -9.06
N GLY A 114 -5.01 -0.61 -8.83
CA GLY A 114 -5.92 -1.73 -9.08
C GLY A 114 -6.10 -2.04 -10.57
N LEU A 115 -6.04 -1.03 -11.45
CA LEU A 115 -6.05 -1.24 -12.90
C LEU A 115 -4.72 -1.84 -13.40
N GLY A 116 -3.59 -1.51 -12.76
CA GLY A 116 -2.29 -2.09 -13.07
C GLY A 116 -1.84 -1.88 -14.52
N ILE A 117 -2.28 -0.78 -15.14
CA ILE A 117 -2.08 -0.50 -16.57
C ILE A 117 -0.68 0.09 -16.87
N ASN A 118 -0.23 -0.06 -18.11
CA ASN A 118 1.01 0.55 -18.60
C ASN A 118 0.71 1.56 -19.73
N GLY A 119 1.10 2.81 -19.53
CA GLY A 119 0.90 3.93 -20.46
C GLY A 119 2.05 4.22 -21.43
N MET A 120 3.00 3.30 -21.64
CA MET A 120 4.21 3.55 -22.45
C MET A 120 3.90 3.92 -23.92
N LEU A 121 2.84 3.35 -24.50
CA LEU A 121 2.36 3.70 -25.84
C LEU A 121 0.85 3.92 -25.77
N TRP A 122 0.31 4.77 -26.65
CA TRP A 122 -1.14 5.01 -26.70
C TRP A 122 -1.92 3.68 -26.82
N VAL A 123 -1.44 2.73 -27.63
CA VAL A 123 -2.10 1.43 -27.80
C VAL A 123 -2.08 0.54 -26.55
N THR A 124 -1.15 0.76 -25.60
CA THR A 124 -1.07 -0.05 -24.36
C THR A 124 -2.05 0.43 -23.30
N SER A 125 -2.50 1.69 -23.34
CA SER A 125 -3.62 2.20 -22.54
C SER A 125 -4.15 3.54 -23.07
N PRO A 126 -5.09 3.53 -24.05
CA PRO A 126 -5.59 4.76 -24.67
C PRO A 126 -6.21 5.74 -23.67
N ALA A 127 -7.00 5.23 -22.71
CA ALA A 127 -7.65 6.03 -21.69
C ALA A 127 -6.64 6.75 -20.78
N CYS A 128 -5.50 6.11 -20.46
CA CYS A 128 -4.42 6.74 -19.70
C CYS A 128 -3.86 7.94 -20.45
N THR A 129 -3.50 7.77 -21.72
CA THR A 129 -2.91 8.84 -22.54
C THR A 129 -3.89 9.98 -22.79
N GLU A 130 -5.14 9.66 -23.13
CA GLU A 130 -6.15 10.67 -23.44
C GLU A 130 -6.58 11.46 -22.21
N LEU A 131 -6.74 10.80 -21.05
CA LEU A 131 -7.06 11.48 -19.80
C LEU A 131 -5.90 12.39 -19.35
N GLU A 132 -4.65 11.91 -19.41
CA GLU A 132 -3.48 12.70 -19.05
C GLU A 132 -3.31 13.94 -19.94
N THR A 133 -3.58 13.83 -21.24
CA THR A 133 -3.49 14.96 -22.18
C THR A 133 -4.61 15.99 -21.97
N HIS A 134 -5.75 15.58 -21.41
CA HIS A 134 -6.90 16.46 -21.21
C HIS A 134 -6.78 17.34 -19.96
N MET A 135 -6.13 16.84 -18.91
CA MET A 135 -5.97 17.51 -17.61
C MET A 135 -5.01 18.70 -17.66
#